data_AF-A0A9D6PAD1-F1
#
_entry.id   AF-A0A9D6PAD1-F1
#
_cell.length_a   1.000
_cell.length_b   1.000
_cell.length_c   1.000
_cell.angle_alpha   90.00
_cell.angle_beta   90.00
_cell.angle_gamma   90.00
#
_symmetry.space_group_name_H-M   'P 1'
#
loop_
_entity.id
_entity.type
_entity.pdbx_description
1 polymer ?
#
loop_
_entity_poly.entity_id
_entity_poly.type
_entity_poly.pdbx_seq_one_letter_code
_entity_poly.pdbx_strand_id
1 'polypeptide(L)'
;MKKALALVSGALAAFAVPLVSLAAVSNLSDAGSFIINIINNVLVPVLFAIAFIVFLWGAFYTFILGSNDEEAKTNGRNLMLWSLIGFFVMVSIWGLVNILTGSVSFGNNAGPTGGTPSSGVQVR
;
A
#
# COMPACT_ATOMS: atom_id res chain seq x y z
N MET A 1 26.50 14.99 -12.09
CA MET A 1 26.52 13.61 -12.64
C MET A 1 26.30 12.50 -11.61
N LYS A 2 26.76 12.63 -10.35
CA LYS A 2 26.61 11.57 -9.31
C LYS A 2 25.15 11.27 -8.90
N LYS A 3 24.27 12.27 -8.95
CA LYS A 3 22.84 12.14 -8.57
C LYS A 3 22.01 11.35 -9.61
N ALA A 4 22.39 11.42 -10.88
CA ALA A 4 21.74 10.67 -11.96
C ALA A 4 22.06 9.16 -11.86
N LEU A 5 23.30 8.82 -11.47
CA LEU A 5 23.71 7.43 -11.25
C LEU A 5 22.97 6.79 -10.07
N ALA A 6 22.71 7.55 -9.00
CA ALA A 6 21.93 7.08 -7.84
C ALA A 6 20.43 6.88 -8.15
N LEU A 7 19.85 7.72 -9.03
CA LEU A 7 18.48 7.56 -9.51
C LEU A 7 18.33 6.33 -10.43
N VAL A 8 19.36 6.05 -11.25
CA VAL A 8 19.38 4.86 -12.12
C VAL A 8 19.55 3.57 -11.29
N SER A 9 20.36 3.56 -10.23
CA SER A 9 20.45 2.41 -9.33
C SER A 9 19.20 2.20 -8.48
N GLY A 10 18.51 3.28 -8.09
CA GLY A 10 17.23 3.21 -7.36
C GLY A 10 16.08 2.71 -8.25
N ALA A 11 16.03 3.14 -9.51
CA ALA A 11 15.07 2.64 -10.49
C ALA A 11 15.33 1.18 -10.87
N LEU A 12 16.60 0.77 -10.97
CA LEU A 12 16.97 -0.63 -11.18
C LEU A 12 16.62 -1.49 -9.96
N ALA A 13 16.79 -0.98 -8.73
CA ALA A 13 16.36 -1.66 -7.52
C ALA A 13 14.83 -1.81 -7.48
N ALA A 14 14.06 -0.79 -7.85
CA ALA A 14 12.60 -0.84 -7.95
C ALA A 14 12.11 -1.85 -9.02
N PHE A 15 12.85 -2.02 -10.12
CA PHE A 15 12.61 -3.06 -11.13
C PHE A 15 13.18 -4.44 -10.77
N ALA A 16 14.14 -4.50 -9.84
CA ALA A 16 14.74 -5.76 -9.36
C ALA A 16 13.98 -6.37 -8.18
N VAL A 17 13.18 -5.60 -7.42
CA VAL A 17 12.35 -6.13 -6.31
C VAL A 17 11.44 -7.28 -6.78
N PRO A 18 10.78 -7.21 -7.96
CA PRO A 18 10.01 -8.32 -8.51
C PRO A 18 10.85 -9.53 -8.95
N LEU A 19 12.12 -9.32 -9.30
CA LEU A 19 13.02 -10.39 -9.75
C LEU A 19 13.56 -11.21 -8.57
N VAL A 20 13.84 -10.59 -7.42
CA VAL A 20 14.24 -11.31 -6.19
C VAL A 20 13.08 -12.00 -5.49
N SER A 21 11.83 -11.58 -5.75
CA SER A 21 10.67 -12.23 -5.16
C SER A 21 10.20 -13.51 -5.85
N LEU A 22 10.55 -13.69 -7.12
CA LEU A 22 10.13 -14.86 -7.89
C LEU A 22 10.78 -16.17 -7.38
N ALA A 23 11.89 -16.08 -6.64
CA ALA A 23 12.62 -17.21 -6.09
C ALA A 23 12.17 -17.61 -4.65
N ALA A 24 11.35 -16.79 -3.99
CA ALA A 24 10.99 -16.98 -2.57
C ALA A 24 9.64 -17.69 -2.34
N VAL A 25 8.94 -18.12 -3.40
CA VAL A 25 7.63 -18.79 -3.29
C VAL A 25 7.83 -20.31 -3.23
N SER A 26 7.85 -20.85 -2.01
CA SER A 26 7.89 -22.30 -1.74
C SER A 26 6.51 -22.94 -1.64
N ASN A 27 5.47 -22.17 -1.30
CA ASN A 27 4.09 -22.66 -1.11
C ASN A 27 3.04 -21.69 -1.68
N LEU A 28 1.84 -22.17 -2.00
CA LEU A 28 0.72 -21.34 -2.48
C LEU A 28 0.29 -20.27 -1.46
N SER A 29 0.47 -20.54 -0.17
CA SER A 29 0.23 -19.58 0.92
C SER A 29 1.31 -18.49 0.98
N ASP A 30 2.56 -18.81 0.63
CA ASP A 30 3.66 -17.85 0.53
C ASP A 30 3.45 -16.90 -0.65
N ALA A 31 2.91 -17.41 -1.76
CA ALA A 31 2.55 -16.60 -2.93
C ALA A 31 1.47 -15.55 -2.59
N GLY A 32 0.41 -15.95 -1.87
CA GLY A 32 -0.65 -15.05 -1.44
C GLY A 32 -0.13 -13.95 -0.50
N SER A 33 0.68 -14.34 0.48
CA SER A 33 1.29 -13.39 1.44
C SER A 33 2.25 -12.43 0.77
N PHE A 34 3.00 -12.90 -0.23
CA PHE A 34 3.91 -12.07 -1.02
C PHE A 34 3.14 -11.01 -1.82
N ILE A 35 2.06 -11.39 -2.50
CA ILE A 35 1.20 -10.47 -3.26
C ILE A 35 0.58 -9.41 -2.34
N ILE A 36 0.03 -9.82 -1.20
CA ILE A 36 -0.57 -8.90 -0.22
C ILE A 36 0.48 -7.92 0.31
N ASN A 37 1.70 -8.38 0.58
CA ASN A 37 2.80 -7.52 1.05
C ASN A 37 3.21 -6.48 0.00
N ILE A 38 3.29 -6.83 -1.28
CA ILE A 38 3.57 -5.83 -2.33
C ILE A 38 2.45 -4.79 -2.38
N ILE A 39 1.19 -5.25 -2.40
CA ILE A 39 0.04 -4.35 -2.51
C ILE A 39 0.03 -3.36 -1.34
N ASN A 40 0.17 -3.85 -0.11
CA ASN A 40 0.10 -3.00 1.08
C ASN A 40 1.32 -2.09 1.25
N ASN A 41 2.54 -2.58 1.01
CA ASN A 41 3.76 -1.79 1.28
C ASN A 41 4.22 -0.91 0.12
N VAL A 42 3.77 -1.21 -1.10
CA VAL A 42 4.22 -0.50 -2.31
C VAL A 42 3.04 0.16 -3.00
N LEU A 43 2.01 -0.61 -3.38
CA LEU A 43 0.93 -0.09 -4.22
C LEU A 43 0.09 0.96 -3.50
N VAL A 44 -0.35 0.68 -2.27
CA VAL A 44 -1.16 1.60 -1.46
C VAL A 44 -0.45 2.94 -1.23
N PRO A 45 0.78 3.00 -0.69
CA PRO A 45 1.45 4.29 -0.46
C PRO A 45 1.76 5.04 -1.75
N VAL A 46 2.07 4.34 -2.86
CA VAL A 46 2.27 4.99 -4.17
C VAL A 46 0.98 5.61 -4.69
N LEU A 47 -0.15 4.90 -4.64
CA LEU A 47 -1.44 5.44 -5.05
C LEU A 47 -1.88 6.62 -4.18
N PHE A 48 -1.63 6.54 -2.87
CA PHE A 48 -1.87 7.67 -1.96
C PHE A 48 -1.03 8.90 -2.34
N ALA A 49 0.25 8.70 -2.65
CA ALA A 49 1.13 9.78 -3.08
C ALA A 49 0.64 10.42 -4.38
N ILE A 50 0.23 9.62 -5.37
CA ILE A 50 -0.31 10.12 -6.64
C ILE A 50 -1.61 10.89 -6.41
N ALA A 51 -2.55 10.31 -5.66
CA ALA A 51 -3.82 10.97 -5.34
C ALA A 51 -3.60 12.30 -4.60
N PHE A 52 -2.60 12.36 -3.71
CA PHE A 52 -2.23 13.59 -3.00
C PHE A 52 -1.65 14.64 -3.95
N ILE A 53 -0.80 14.25 -4.89
CA ILE A 53 -0.26 15.15 -5.91
C ILE A 53 -1.38 15.71 -6.80
N VAL A 54 -2.30 14.86 -7.26
CA VAL A 54 -3.45 15.28 -8.09
C VAL A 54 -4.39 16.19 -7.30
N PHE A 55 -4.61 15.91 -6.02
CA PHE A 55 -5.39 16.77 -5.12
C PHE A 55 -4.75 18.15 -4.99
N LEU A 56 -3.44 18.22 -4.73
CA LEU A 56 -2.70 19.47 -4.67
C LEU A 56 -2.76 20.21 -6.00
N TRP A 57 -2.58 19.52 -7.13
CA TRP A 57 -2.69 20.12 -8.47
C TRP A 57 -4.07 20.72 -8.71
N GLY A 58 -5.15 20.00 -8.36
CA GLY A 58 -6.52 20.51 -8.44
C GLY A 58 -6.72 21.76 -7.59
N ALA A 59 -6.19 21.78 -6.37
CA ALA A 59 -6.24 22.94 -5.48
C ALA A 59 -5.45 24.13 -6.08
N PHE A 60 -4.21 23.93 -6.52
CA PHE A 60 -3.41 24.97 -7.16
C PHE A 60 -4.11 25.53 -8.40
N TYR A 61 -4.69 24.66 -9.25
CA TYR A 61 -5.41 25.09 -10.45
C TYR A 61 -6.66 25.94 -10.11
N THR A 62 -7.46 25.51 -9.12
CA THR A 62 -8.64 26.27 -8.68
C THR A 62 -8.29 27.61 -8.04
N PHE A 63 -7.24 27.68 -7.21
CA PHE A 63 -6.91 28.89 -6.46
C PHE A 63 -6.05 29.89 -7.26
N ILE A 64 -5.17 29.44 -8.16
CA ILE A 64 -4.30 30.33 -8.94
C ILE A 64 -4.95 30.71 -10.27
N LEU A 65 -5.42 29.74 -11.07
CA LEU A 65 -6.02 30.04 -12.38
C LEU A 65 -7.51 30.39 -12.26
N GLY A 66 -8.22 29.76 -11.33
CA GLY A 66 -9.65 30.02 -11.07
C GLY A 66 -9.96 31.37 -10.42
N SER A 67 -8.96 32.21 -10.14
CA SER A 67 -9.17 33.58 -9.62
C SER A 67 -9.71 34.55 -10.67
N ASN A 68 -9.44 34.32 -11.96
CA ASN A 68 -9.86 35.20 -13.05
C ASN A 68 -10.82 34.53 -14.04
N ASP A 69 -11.03 33.21 -13.91
CA ASP A 69 -11.87 32.43 -14.82
C ASP A 69 -12.68 31.38 -14.07
N GLU A 70 -14.00 31.45 -14.23
CA GLU A 70 -14.98 30.59 -13.56
C GLU A 70 -14.95 29.15 -14.10
N GLU A 71 -14.53 28.97 -15.35
CA GLU A 71 -14.36 27.66 -15.98
C GLU A 71 -13.15 26.91 -15.40
N ALA A 72 -12.04 27.61 -15.17
CA ALA A 72 -10.84 27.04 -14.54
C ALA A 72 -11.11 26.62 -13.08
N LYS A 73 -11.89 27.42 -12.35
CA LYS A 73 -12.33 27.12 -10.98
C LYS A 73 -13.16 25.83 -10.93
N THR A 74 -14.08 25.67 -11.86
CA THR A 74 -14.95 24.49 -11.96
C THR A 74 -14.15 23.23 -12.28
N ASN A 75 -13.22 23.31 -13.22
CA ASN A 75 -12.35 22.19 -13.58
C ASN A 75 -11.44 21.74 -12.43
N GLY A 76 -10.79 22.68 -11.72
CA GLY A 76 -9.93 22.30 -10.59
C GLY A 76 -10.72 21.72 -9.41
N ARG A 77 -11.96 22.20 -9.18
CA ARG A 77 -12.86 21.62 -8.17
C ARG A 77 -13.23 20.18 -8.54
N ASN A 78 -13.46 19.91 -9.82
CA ASN A 78 -13.75 18.57 -10.30
C ASN A 78 -12.57 17.61 -10.10
N LEU A 79 -11.33 18.07 -10.33
CA LEU A 79 -10.11 17.31 -10.05
C LEU A 79 -9.94 17.00 -8.54
N MET A 80 -10.25 17.97 -7.67
CA MET A 80 -10.24 17.76 -6.23
C MET A 80 -11.29 16.72 -5.80
N LEU A 81 -12.50 16.77 -6.35
CA LEU A 81 -13.55 15.80 -6.06
C LEU A 81 -13.15 14.40 -6.51
N TRP A 82 -12.56 14.25 -7.70
CA TRP A 82 -12.07 12.97 -8.18
C TRP A 82 -11.00 12.38 -7.24
N SER A 83 -10.08 13.22 -6.76
CA SER A 83 -9.05 12.80 -5.81
C SER A 83 -9.64 12.39 -4.46
N LEU A 84 -10.66 13.11 -3.98
CA LEU A 84 -11.36 12.78 -2.74
C LEU A 84 -12.12 11.46 -2.84
N ILE A 85 -12.74 11.18 -3.99
CA ILE A 85 -13.39 9.89 -4.28
C ILE A 85 -12.34 8.77 -4.30
N GLY A 86 -11.18 9.01 -4.92
CA GLY A 86 -10.04 8.09 -4.87
C GLY A 86 -9.61 7.77 -3.44
N PHE A 87 -9.40 8.79 -2.60
CA PHE A 87 -9.07 8.57 -1.18
C PHE A 87 -10.15 7.80 -0.43
N PHE A 88 -11.42 8.13 -0.66
CA PHE A 88 -12.54 7.46 -0.02
C PHE A 88 -12.57 5.97 -0.35
N VAL A 89 -12.36 5.57 -1.60
CA VAL A 89 -12.33 4.16 -2.01
C VAL A 89 -11.18 3.41 -1.32
N MET A 90 -9.97 3.99 -1.30
CA MET A 90 -8.81 3.37 -0.66
C MET A 90 -9.05 3.12 0.84
N VAL A 91 -9.62 4.11 1.54
CA VAL A 91 -9.94 3.98 2.98
C VAL A 91 -11.10 3.01 3.20
N SER A 92 -12.12 3.04 2.34
CA SER A 92 -13.29 2.16 2.43
C SER A 92 -12.92 0.67 2.30
N ILE A 93 -12.03 0.33 1.37
CA ILE A 93 -11.55 -1.05 1.20
C ILE A 93 -10.83 -1.52 2.47
N TRP A 94 -9.95 -0.69 3.05
CA TRP A 94 -9.22 -1.07 4.26
C TRP A 94 -10.13 -1.13 5.51
N GLY A 95 -11.10 -0.22 5.61
CA GLY A 95 -12.12 -0.25 6.64
C GLY A 95 -12.97 -1.52 6.56
N LEU A 96 -13.36 -1.93 5.35
CA LEU A 96 -14.08 -3.17 5.11
C LEU A 96 -13.22 -4.39 5.46
N VAL A 97 -11.98 -4.46 4.99
CA VAL A 97 -11.04 -5.55 5.34
C VAL A 97 -10.89 -5.67 6.84
N ASN A 98 -10.70 -4.57 7.57
CA ASN A 98 -10.55 -4.58 9.02
C ASN A 98 -11.83 -5.07 9.74
N ILE A 99 -13.01 -4.69 9.25
CA ILE A 99 -14.28 -5.19 9.78
C ILE A 99 -14.41 -6.69 9.51
N LEU A 100 -14.06 -7.18 8.31
CA LEU A 100 -14.12 -8.60 7.99
C LEU A 100 -13.09 -9.41 8.80
N THR A 101 -11.85 -8.95 8.95
CA THR A 101 -10.84 -9.67 9.75
C THR A 101 -11.12 -9.61 11.26
N GLY A 102 -11.71 -8.51 11.74
CA GLY A 102 -12.04 -8.32 13.16
C GLY A 102 -13.36 -8.98 13.58
N SER A 103 -14.35 -9.03 12.69
CA SER A 103 -15.68 -9.57 12.98
C SER A 103 -15.80 -11.05 12.60
N VAL A 104 -15.08 -11.48 11.55
CA VAL A 104 -14.98 -12.88 11.13
C VAL A 104 -13.73 -13.50 11.77
N SER A 105 -13.62 -13.41 13.09
CA SER A 105 -12.66 -14.23 13.84
C SER A 105 -13.19 -15.66 13.85
N PHE A 106 -12.95 -16.43 12.78
CA PHE A 106 -12.81 -17.88 12.94
C PHE A 106 -11.63 -18.05 13.88
N GLY A 107 -11.91 -18.39 15.14
CA GLY A 107 -10.97 -18.29 16.25
C GLY A 107 -9.53 -18.52 15.83
N ASN A 108 -8.72 -17.46 15.92
CA ASN A 108 -7.27 -17.56 16.04
C ASN A 108 -6.97 -18.29 17.36
N ASN A 109 -7.30 -19.58 17.41
CA ASN A 109 -6.54 -20.51 18.22
C ASN A 109 -5.15 -20.39 17.64
N ALA A 110 -4.25 -19.85 18.44
CA ALA A 110 -2.84 -20.11 18.32
C ALA A 110 -2.69 -21.55 17.83
N GLY A 111 -2.30 -21.72 16.55
CA GLY A 111 -1.80 -23.02 16.09
C GLY A 111 -0.77 -23.43 17.14
N PRO A 112 -0.81 -24.68 17.64
CA PRO A 112 -0.16 -25.07 18.88
C PRO A 112 1.28 -24.59 18.81
N THR A 113 1.58 -23.52 19.54
CA THR A 113 2.92 -23.01 19.66
C THR A 113 3.69 -24.19 20.21
N GLY A 114 4.69 -24.62 19.45
CA GLY A 114 5.49 -25.81 19.69
C GLY A 114 6.34 -25.68 20.95
N GLY A 115 5.71 -25.51 22.11
CA GLY A 115 6.23 -25.99 23.36
C GLY A 115 6.07 -27.51 23.32
N THR A 116 6.99 -28.19 22.64
CA THR A 116 7.29 -29.56 23.03
C THR A 116 7.62 -29.51 24.52
N PRO A 117 6.96 -30.29 25.38
CA PRO A 117 7.40 -30.42 26.75
C PRO A 117 8.82 -30.97 26.68
N SER A 118 9.81 -30.13 26.97
CA SER A 118 11.15 -30.59 27.32
C SER A 118 11.03 -31.26 28.69
N SER A 119 10.50 -32.48 28.71
CA SER A 119 10.70 -33.45 29.78
C SER A 119 12.15 -33.93 29.71
N GLY A 120 13.08 -33.01 29.96
CA GLY A 120 14.41 -33.36 30.41
C GLY A 120 14.27 -33.96 31.80
N VAL A 121 14.06 -35.26 31.88
CA VAL A 121 14.34 -35.99 33.11
C VAL A 121 15.86 -35.90 33.30
N GLN A 122 16.30 -34.96 34.12
CA GLN A 122 17.66 -34.93 34.66
C GLN A 122 17.76 -36.08 35.66
N VAL A 123 17.98 -37.32 35.18
CA VAL A 123 18.40 -38.41 36.06
C VAL A 123 19.90 -38.28 36.26
N ARG A 124 20.22 -37.98 37.52
CA ARG A 124 21.54 -37.85 38.15
C ARG A 124 22.54 -38.93 37.76
#